data_AF-A0A6B2LNV0-F1
#
_entry.id   AF-A0A6B2LNV0-F1
#
_cell.length_a   1.000
_cell.length_b   1.000
_cell.length_c   1.000
_cell.angle_alpha   90.00
_cell.angle_beta   90.00
_cell.angle_gamma   90.00
#
_symmetry.space_group_name_H-M   'P 1'
#
loop_
_entity.id
_entity.type
_entity.pdbx_description
1 polymer ?
#
loop_
_entity_poly.entity_id
_entity_poly.type
_entity_poly.pdbx_seq_one_letter_code
_entity_poly.pdbx_strand_id
1 'polypeptide(L)'
;MLPRSRLQLAGIAAMLLAAKFEEIYPPQISDFVYISDSAVTRTDIVEMERNILETLHFEISKVTPLAFLKALACAVRSSYLCYTLGKYLLECFLLEARCGCYRASVVAGAAL
;
A
#
# COMPACT_ATOMS: atom_id res chain seq x y z
N MET A 1 9.60 -15.64 9.16
CA MET A 1 9.07 -15.54 7.78
C MET A 1 7.72 -16.22 7.73
N LEU A 2 6.69 -15.55 7.18
CA LEU A 2 5.37 -16.16 7.02
C LEU A 2 5.43 -17.30 5.99
N PRO A 3 4.68 -18.40 6.18
CA PRO A 3 4.58 -19.44 5.17
C PRO A 3 3.94 -18.88 3.91
N ARG A 4 4.33 -19.40 2.74
CA ARG A 4 3.91 -18.89 1.42
C ARG A 4 2.39 -18.81 1.25
N SER A 5 1.66 -19.74 1.85
CA SER A 5 0.19 -19.76 1.89
C SER A 5 -0.41 -18.58 2.66
N ARG A 6 0.25 -18.08 3.71
CA ARG A 6 -0.21 -16.94 4.50
C ARG A 6 0.21 -15.58 3.94
N LEU A 7 1.14 -15.52 3.00
CA LEU A 7 1.55 -14.28 2.36
C LEU A 7 0.44 -13.69 1.49
N GLN A 8 -0.28 -14.51 0.74
CA GLN A 8 -1.43 -14.06 -0.06
C GLN A 8 -2.55 -13.53 0.84
N LEU A 9 -2.87 -14.26 1.93
CA LEU A 9 -3.84 -13.83 2.92
C LEU A 9 -3.48 -12.47 3.55
N ALA A 10 -2.21 -12.30 3.96
CA ALA A 10 -1.73 -11.04 4.52
C ALA A 10 -1.82 -9.89 3.49
N GLY A 11 -1.47 -10.15 2.23
CA GLY A 11 -1.58 -9.16 1.16
C GLY A 11 -3.02 -8.73 0.87
N ILE A 12 -3.94 -9.70 0.80
CA ILE A 12 -5.38 -9.44 0.60
C ILE A 12 -5.96 -8.63 1.76
N ALA A 13 -5.66 -9.03 3.00
CA ALA A 13 -6.16 -8.32 4.18
C ALA A 13 -5.59 -6.89 4.27
N ALA A 14 -4.30 -6.70 3.96
CA ALA A 14 -3.68 -5.37 3.91
C ALA A 14 -4.29 -4.48 2.82
N MET A 15 -4.57 -5.04 1.64
CA MET A 15 -5.20 -4.34 0.52
C MET A 15 -6.65 -3.95 0.84
N LEU A 16 -7.44 -4.85 1.44
CA LEU A 16 -8.79 -4.55 1.91
C LEU A 16 -8.79 -3.41 2.94
N LEU A 17 -7.85 -3.45 3.90
CA LEU A 17 -7.72 -2.42 4.93
C LEU A 17 -7.34 -1.07 4.32
N ALA A 18 -6.39 -1.05 3.38
CA ALA A 18 -6.01 0.18 2.67
C ALA A 18 -7.17 0.74 1.84
N ALA A 19 -7.92 -0.11 1.14
CA ALA A 19 -9.08 0.31 0.36
C ALA A 19 -10.19 0.91 1.25
N LYS A 20 -10.48 0.29 2.41
CA LYS A 20 -11.43 0.85 3.40
C LYS A 20 -11.00 2.22 3.92
N PHE A 21 -9.70 2.53 3.92
CA PHE A 21 -9.15 3.77 4.43
C PHE A 21 -9.10 4.89 3.38
N GLU A 22 -8.72 4.57 2.14
CA GLU A 22 -8.46 5.55 1.07
C GLU A 22 -9.61 5.70 0.05
N GLU A 23 -10.41 4.66 -0.18
CA GLU A 23 -11.46 4.68 -1.20
C GLU A 23 -12.82 5.16 -0.65
N ILE A 24 -13.55 5.93 -1.46
CA ILE A 24 -14.92 6.34 -1.14
C ILE A 24 -15.86 5.12 -1.13
N TYR A 25 -15.63 4.19 -2.06
CA TYR A 25 -16.44 2.98 -2.25
C TYR A 25 -15.54 1.76 -2.30
N PRO A 26 -15.09 1.24 -1.15
CA PRO A 26 -14.19 0.10 -1.13
C PRO A 26 -14.87 -1.17 -1.67
N PRO A 27 -14.10 -2.07 -2.31
CA PRO A 27 -14.59 -3.38 -2.74
C PRO A 27 -15.04 -4.25 -1.57
N GLN A 28 -15.95 -5.18 -1.85
CA GLN A 28 -16.48 -6.07 -0.84
C GLN A 28 -15.52 -7.22 -0.55
N ILE A 29 -15.61 -7.81 0.65
CA ILE A 29 -14.78 -8.96 1.02
C ILE A 29 -15.01 -10.15 0.08
N SER A 30 -16.22 -10.31 -0.45
CA SER A 30 -16.55 -11.32 -1.46
C SER A 30 -15.72 -11.20 -2.73
N ASP A 31 -15.38 -9.98 -3.13
CA ASP A 31 -14.61 -9.72 -4.35
C ASP A 31 -13.16 -10.22 -4.18
N PHE A 32 -12.60 -10.03 -2.99
CA PHE A 32 -11.27 -10.56 -2.65
C PHE A 32 -11.24 -12.09 -2.55
N VAL A 33 -12.30 -12.70 -1.98
CA VAL A 33 -12.43 -14.16 -1.95
C VAL A 33 -12.50 -14.71 -3.38
N TYR A 34 -13.28 -14.07 -4.24
CA TYR A 34 -13.42 -14.45 -5.64
C TYR A 34 -12.09 -14.34 -6.42
N ILE A 35 -11.37 -13.22 -6.30
CA ILE A 35 -10.08 -13.01 -6.98
C ILE A 35 -9.01 -13.99 -6.48
N SER A 36 -9.13 -14.48 -5.25
CA SER A 36 -8.23 -15.48 -4.68
C SER A 36 -8.52 -16.93 -5.09
N ASP A 37 -9.43 -17.17 -6.04
CA ASP A 37 -9.89 -18.50 -6.47
C ASP A 37 -10.36 -19.38 -5.28
N SER A 38 -11.05 -18.75 -4.32
CA SER A 38 -11.51 -19.39 -3.07
C SER A 38 -10.40 -20.06 -2.23
N ALA A 39 -9.13 -19.70 -2.45
CA ALA A 39 -8.01 -20.19 -1.64
C ALA A 39 -8.04 -19.64 -0.19
N VAL A 40 -8.84 -18.61 0.04
CA VAL A 40 -8.99 -17.90 1.31
C VAL A 40 -10.46 -17.74 1.63
N THR A 41 -10.85 -17.99 2.89
CA THR A 41 -12.23 -17.79 3.33
C THR A 41 -12.46 -16.39 3.90
N ARG A 42 -13.73 -15.96 3.97
CA ARG A 42 -14.09 -14.66 4.57
C ARG A 42 -13.63 -14.54 6.02
N THR A 43 -13.70 -15.62 6.79
CA THR A 43 -13.26 -15.66 8.18
C THR A 43 -11.76 -15.45 8.29
N ASP A 44 -10.96 -16.07 7.41
CA ASP A 44 -9.51 -15.90 7.40
C ASP A 44 -9.12 -14.44 7.15
N ILE A 45 -9.80 -13.76 6.22
CA ILE A 45 -9.54 -12.35 5.88
C ILE A 45 -9.81 -11.46 7.09
N VAL A 46 -10.95 -11.65 7.77
CA VAL A 46 -11.34 -10.85 8.93
C VAL A 46 -10.39 -11.07 10.11
N GLU A 47 -9.98 -12.32 10.36
CA GLU A 47 -8.98 -12.62 11.39
C GLU A 47 -7.63 -11.99 11.08
N MET A 48 -7.19 -12.06 9.82
CA MET A 48 -5.94 -11.43 9.40
C MET A 48 -5.99 -9.90 9.48
N GLU A 49 -7.12 -9.29 9.10
CA GLU A 49 -7.33 -7.84 9.22
C GLU A 49 -7.18 -7.38 10.68
N ARG A 50 -7.81 -8.08 11.62
CA ARG A 50 -7.67 -7.81 13.06
C ARG A 50 -6.21 -7.93 13.50
N ASN A 51 -5.54 -9.02 13.11
CA ASN A 51 -4.13 -9.24 13.49
C ASN A 51 -3.22 -8.12 12.97
N ILE A 52 -3.44 -7.64 11.74
CA ILE A 52 -2.68 -6.52 11.16
C ILE A 52 -2.94 -5.23 11.97
N LEU A 53 -4.20 -4.92 12.28
CA LEU A 53 -4.56 -3.73 13.05
C LEU A 53 -3.96 -3.74 14.46
N GLU A 54 -4.03 -4.87 15.15
CA GLU A 54 -3.43 -5.05 16.48
C GLU A 54 -1.91 -4.87 16.44
N THR A 55 -1.26 -5.44 15.43
CA THR A 55 0.20 -5.32 15.23
C THR A 55 0.62 -3.87 14.94
N LEU A 56 -0.22 -3.11 14.22
CA LEU A 56 0.00 -1.70 13.93
C LEU A 56 -0.47 -0.75 15.03
N HIS A 57 -1.01 -1.27 16.14
CA HIS A 57 -1.66 -0.46 17.18
C HIS A 57 -2.71 0.51 16.63
N PHE A 58 -3.41 0.11 15.57
CA PHE A 58 -4.38 0.93 14.83
C PHE A 58 -3.81 2.22 14.22
N GLU A 59 -2.47 2.36 14.12
CA GLU A 59 -1.80 3.49 13.48
C GLU A 59 -1.67 3.29 11.96
N ILE A 60 -2.79 3.45 11.25
CA ILE A 60 -2.89 3.23 9.80
C ILE A 60 -2.68 4.50 8.96
N SER A 61 -2.81 5.68 9.58
CA SER A 61 -2.61 6.97 8.90
C SER A 61 -1.12 7.33 8.86
N LYS A 62 -0.41 6.84 7.84
CA LYS A 62 0.97 7.25 7.54
C LYS A 62 1.03 7.99 6.21
N VAL A 63 1.82 9.06 6.19
CA VAL A 63 2.03 9.84 4.96
C VAL A 63 2.80 9.00 3.95
N THR A 64 2.20 8.76 2.78
CA THR A 64 2.79 7.95 1.71
C THR A 64 3.87 8.72 0.94
N PRO A 65 4.82 8.04 0.28
CA PRO A 65 5.79 8.68 -0.61
C PRO A 65 5.13 9.53 -1.70
N LEU A 66 3.96 9.11 -2.18
CA LEU A 66 3.17 9.84 -3.17
C LEU A 66 2.71 11.22 -2.65
N ALA A 67 2.28 11.30 -1.39
CA ALA A 67 1.89 12.56 -0.76
C ALA A 67 3.08 13.53 -0.66
N PHE A 68 4.28 13.03 -0.31
CA PHE A 68 5.50 13.83 -0.32
C PHE A 68 5.88 14.28 -1.73
N LEU A 69 5.80 13.41 -2.73
CA LEU A 69 6.10 13.75 -4.13
C LEU A 69 5.20 14.90 -4.61
N LYS A 70 3.90 14.84 -4.30
CA LYS A 70 2.94 15.92 -4.63
C LYS A 70 3.32 17.25 -3.98
N ALA A 71 3.70 17.22 -2.69
CA ALA A 71 4.14 18.41 -1.98
C ALA A 71 5.42 19.01 -2.56
N LEU A 72 6.42 18.17 -2.85
CA LEU A 72 7.71 18.59 -3.44
C LEU A 72 7.54 19.12 -4.86
N ALA A 73 6.76 18.43 -5.69
CA ALA A 73 6.44 18.85 -7.06
C ALA A 73 5.79 20.24 -7.09
N CYS A 74 4.88 20.51 -6.13
CA CYS A 74 4.26 21.81 -5.98
C CYS A 74 5.27 22.89 -5.54
N ALA A 75 6.14 22.57 -4.57
CA ALA A 75 7.16 23.49 -4.07
C ALA A 75 8.18 23.89 -5.14
N VAL A 76 8.63 22.94 -5.97
CA VAL A 76 9.63 23.16 -7.03
C VAL A 76 8.99 23.67 -8.34
N ARG A 77 7.65 23.70 -8.43
CA ARG A 77 6.90 23.99 -9.66
C ARG A 77 7.34 23.08 -10.81
N SER A 78 7.47 21.79 -10.52
CA SER A 78 7.94 20.80 -11.49
C SER A 78 6.97 20.67 -12.67
N SER A 79 7.51 20.35 -13.85
CA SER A 79 6.67 20.06 -15.02
C SER A 79 5.76 18.84 -14.77
N TYR A 80 4.64 18.78 -15.50
CA TYR A 80 3.74 17.62 -15.46
C TYR A 80 4.45 16.31 -15.82
N LEU A 81 5.42 16.37 -16.74
CA LEU A 81 6.21 15.21 -17.16
C LEU A 81 7.09 14.70 -16.02
N CYS A 82 7.82 15.58 -15.32
CA CYS A 82 8.64 15.23 -14.16
C CYS A 82 7.79 14.59 -13.06
N TYR A 83 6.64 15.17 -12.74
CA TYR A 83 5.73 14.60 -11.74
C TYR A 83 5.21 13.21 -12.15
N THR A 84 4.90 13.00 -13.42
CA THR A 84 4.42 11.71 -13.93
C THR A 84 5.52 10.65 -13.91
N LEU A 85 6.74 11.01 -14.30
CA LEU A 85 7.91 10.14 -14.19
C LEU A 85 8.22 9.79 -12.74
N GLY A 86 8.14 10.76 -11.82
CA GLY A 86 8.35 10.51 -10.40
C GLY A 86 7.35 9.52 -9.82
N LYS A 87 6.06 9.59 -10.21
CA LYS A 87 5.07 8.58 -9.81
C LYS A 87 5.45 7.18 -10.30
N TYR A 88 5.88 7.07 -11.55
CA TYR A 88 6.32 5.79 -12.12
C TYR A 88 7.52 5.21 -11.35
N LEU A 89 8.54 6.03 -11.06
CA LEU A 89 9.70 5.60 -10.29
C LEU A 89 9.35 5.16 -8.86
N LEU A 90 8.40 5.86 -8.22
CA LEU A 90 7.87 5.45 -6.91
C LEU A 90 7.22 4.07 -6.96
N GLU A 91 6.43 3.76 -7.99
CA GLU A 91 5.81 2.45 -8.13
C GLU A 91 6.84 1.34 -8.37
N CYS A 92 7.87 1.59 -9.20
CA CYS A 92 8.99 0.66 -9.36
C CYS A 92 9.72 0.41 -8.03
N PHE A 93 9.89 1.44 -7.22
CA PHE A 93 10.56 1.34 -5.92
C PHE A 93 9.79 0.46 -4.93
N LEU A 94 8.44 0.49 -4.95
CA LEU A 94 7.61 -0.35 -4.08
C LEU A 94 7.79 -1.86 -4.33
N LEU A 95 8.20 -2.26 -5.53
CA LEU A 95 8.45 -3.66 -5.88
C LEU A 95 9.79 -4.19 -5.34
N GLU A 96 10.72 -3.30 -5.01
CA GLU A 96 12.07 -3.68 -4.59
C GLU A 96 12.12 -3.90 -3.07
N ALA A 97 12.22 -5.15 -2.62
CA ALA A 97 12.22 -5.50 -1.20
C ALA A 97 13.37 -4.85 -0.39
N ARG A 98 14.49 -4.52 -1.05
CA ARG A 98 15.66 -3.87 -0.42
C ARG A 98 15.43 -2.40 -0.07
N CYS A 99 14.37 -1.81 -0.62
CA CYS A 99 14.10 -0.39 -0.56
C CYS A 99 13.17 0.02 0.60
N GLY A 100 12.67 -0.94 1.38
CA GLY A 100 11.79 -0.69 2.53
C GLY A 100 12.44 0.01 3.74
N CYS A 101 13.76 0.19 3.75
CA CYS A 101 14.49 0.84 4.84
C CYS A 101 14.58 2.37 4.72
N TYR A 102 14.18 2.95 3.59
CA TYR A 102 14.26 4.39 3.35
C TYR A 102 12.99 5.13 3.78
N ARG A 103 13.16 6.35 4.29
CA ARG A 103 12.02 7.22 4.67
C ARG A 103 11.26 7.68 3.44
N ALA A 104 9.93 7.71 3.52
CA ALA A 104 9.05 8.11 2.43
C ALA A 104 9.42 9.46 1.78
N SER A 105 9.89 10.43 2.57
CA SER A 105 10.35 11.73 2.08
C SER A 105 11.62 11.66 1.24
N VAL A 106 12.58 10.80 1.61
CA VAL A 106 13.84 10.59 0.88
C VAL A 106 13.56 9.92 -0.46
N VAL A 107 12.68 8.91 -0.45
CA VAL A 107 12.27 8.20 -1.66
C VAL A 107 11.54 9.14 -2.63
N ALA A 108 10.63 9.97 -2.12
CA ALA A 108 9.92 10.97 -2.92
C ALA A 108 10.86 12.03 -3.52
N GLY A 109 11.84 12.49 -2.75
CA GLY A 109 12.85 13.45 -3.23
C GLY A 109 13.80 12.86 -4.26
N ALA A 110 14.15 11.57 -4.16
CA ALA A 110 14.99 10.89 -5.15
C ALA A 110 14.27 10.60 -6.48
N ALA A 111 12.94 10.52 -6.44
CA ALA A 111 12.11 10.25 -7.62
C ALA A 111 11.74 11.51 -8.42
N LEU A 112 11.83 12.71 -7.83
CA LEU A 112 11.49 14.00 -8.46
C LEU A 112 12.69 14.62 -9.16
#